data_AF-A0AAV8SC75-F1
#
_entry.id   AF-A0AAV8SC75-F1
#
_cell.length_a   1.000
_cell.length_b   1.000
_cell.length_c   1.000
_cell.angle_alpha   90.00
_cell.angle_beta   90.00
_cell.angle_gamma   90.00
#
_symmetry.space_group_name_H-M   'P 1'
#
loop_
_entity.id
_entity.type
_entity.pdbx_description
1 polymer ?
#
loop_
_entity_poly.entity_id
_entity_poly.type
_entity_poly.pdbx_seq_one_letter_code
_entity_poly.pdbx_strand_id
1 'polypeptide(L)'
;MVGAKNVVHMVTDNAKNYKKARKLLSEKYPSIYWSPFEEITIFRERQKGFGRSLAINNAKTTRPDEWWRCFGHDAPHLQQIAVKILSQTSSSSGCERNWSVFERIHTKRRNRLEHQRLNDLVFVHYNLRLQHR
;
A
#
# COMPACT_ATOMS: atom_id res chain seq x y z
N MET A 1 17.21 27.97 8.31
CA MET A 1 16.15 27.30 9.10
C MET A 1 14.87 27.31 8.27
N VAL A 2 14.30 26.16 7.97
CA VAL A 2 13.04 26.08 7.20
C VAL A 2 11.89 26.48 8.14
N GLY A 3 11.27 27.64 7.91
CA GLY A 3 10.19 28.13 8.77
C GLY A 3 8.90 27.31 8.65
N ALA A 4 8.04 27.36 9.67
CA ALA A 4 6.77 26.62 9.72
C ALA A 4 5.85 26.82 8.50
N LYS A 5 6.04 27.91 7.75
CA LYS A 5 5.32 28.25 6.51
C LYS A 5 5.61 27.29 5.34
N ASN A 6 6.69 26.50 5.43
CA ASN A 6 7.16 25.61 4.36
C ASN A 6 6.99 24.11 4.69
N VAL A 7 6.31 23.77 5.79
CA VAL A 7 6.06 22.38 6.19
C VAL A 7 4.75 21.92 5.57
N VAL A 8 4.85 21.13 4.50
CA VAL A 8 3.69 20.65 3.73
C VAL A 8 3.13 19.33 4.28
N HIS A 9 3.96 18.55 4.99
CA HIS A 9 3.59 17.23 5.48
C HIS A 9 4.36 16.90 6.77
N MET A 10 3.66 16.51 7.83
CA MET A 10 4.26 16.12 9.10
C MET A 10 3.84 14.69 9.44
N VAL A 11 4.83 13.79 9.49
CA VAL A 11 4.64 12.37 9.83
C VAL A 11 4.79 12.20 11.33
N THR A 12 3.72 11.85 12.05
CA THR A 12 3.79 11.57 13.49
C THR A 12 3.17 10.22 13.84
N ASP A 13 3.78 9.53 14.80
CA ASP A 13 3.29 8.28 15.38
C ASP A 13 1.93 8.47 16.10
N ASN A 14 1.06 7.46 16.03
CA ASN A 14 -0.38 7.54 16.31
C ASN A 14 -0.74 7.05 17.72
N ALA A 15 0.00 7.48 18.75
CA ALA A 15 -0.38 7.25 20.14
C ALA A 15 -1.55 8.15 20.58
N LYS A 16 -2.32 7.76 21.60
CA LYS A 16 -3.53 8.48 22.08
C LYS A 16 -3.30 9.97 22.35
N ASN A 17 -2.09 10.33 22.77
CA ASN A 17 -1.68 11.70 23.09
C ASN A 17 -1.70 12.63 21.86
N TYR A 18 -1.51 12.07 20.65
CA TYR A 18 -1.43 12.82 19.41
C TYR A 18 -2.80 13.18 18.83
N LYS A 19 -3.90 12.54 19.24
CA LYS A 19 -5.26 12.98 18.85
C LYS A 19 -5.58 14.37 19.41
N LYS A 20 -5.19 14.62 20.67
CA LYS A 20 -5.38 15.92 21.32
C LYS A 20 -4.43 16.96 20.74
N ALA A 21 -3.16 16.60 20.53
CA ALA A 21 -2.19 17.48 19.88
C ALA A 21 -2.60 17.83 18.44
N ARG A 22 -3.12 16.86 17.67
CA ARG A 22 -3.68 17.06 16.33
C ARG A 22 -4.82 18.07 16.33
N LYS A 23 -5.80 17.92 17.25
CA LYS A 23 -6.91 18.87 17.35
C LYS A 23 -6.38 20.30 17.58
N LEU A 24 -5.46 20.46 18.51
CA LEU A 24 -4.83 21.76 18.81
C LEU A 24 -4.01 22.31 17.63
N LEU A 25 -3.28 21.45 16.90
CA LEU A 25 -2.48 21.85 15.74
C LEU A 25 -3.35 22.20 14.51
N SER A 26 -4.46 21.50 14.32
CA SER A 26 -5.43 21.78 13.26
C SER A 26 -6.16 23.10 13.51
N GLU A 27 -6.45 23.43 14.78
CA GLU A 27 -7.00 24.72 15.17
C GLU A 27 -5.96 25.86 14.99
N LYS A 28 -4.69 25.58 15.29
CA LYS A 28 -3.61 26.58 15.24
C LYS A 28 -3.07 26.85 13.82
N TYR A 29 -3.08 25.86 12.93
CA TYR A 29 -2.52 25.96 11.58
C TYR A 29 -3.47 25.38 10.53
N PRO A 30 -4.55 26.11 10.17
CA PRO A 30 -5.56 25.63 9.22
C PRO A 30 -5.04 25.45 7.78
N SER A 31 -3.84 25.95 7.47
CA SER A 31 -3.20 25.79 6.15
C SER A 31 -2.43 24.48 5.98
N ILE A 32 -2.21 23.69 7.05
CA ILE A 32 -1.48 22.42 6.97
C ILE A 32 -2.46 21.30 6.57
N TYR A 33 -2.16 20.62 5.46
CA TYR A 33 -3.01 19.55 4.92
C TYR A 33 -2.60 18.20 5.49
N TRP A 34 -3.46 17.61 6.33
CA TRP A 34 -3.17 16.37 7.08
C TRP A 34 -3.68 15.08 6.40
N SER A 35 -3.89 15.13 5.08
CA SER A 35 -4.69 14.17 4.30
C SER A 35 -4.39 12.69 4.55
N PRO A 36 -3.13 12.20 4.52
CA PRO A 36 -2.87 10.76 4.72
C PRO A 36 -3.19 10.28 6.14
N PHE A 37 -3.06 11.16 7.14
CA PHE A 37 -3.32 10.82 8.53
C PHE A 37 -4.81 10.78 8.87
N GLU A 38 -5.62 11.64 8.25
CA GLU A 38 -7.09 11.62 8.43
C GLU A 38 -7.67 10.30 7.96
N GLU A 39 -7.23 9.86 6.79
CA GLU A 39 -7.65 8.60 6.18
C GLU A 39 -7.31 7.37 7.03
N ILE A 40 -6.13 7.37 7.65
CA ILE A 40 -5.72 6.32 8.59
C ILE A 40 -6.59 6.36 9.85
N THR A 41 -6.91 7.55 10.37
CA THR A 41 -7.76 7.71 11.55
C THR A 41 -9.19 7.22 11.30
N ILE A 42 -9.83 7.64 10.20
CA ILE A 42 -11.19 7.21 9.87
C ILE A 42 -11.30 5.70 9.68
N PHE A 43 -10.28 5.05 9.10
CA PHE A 43 -10.24 3.61 8.96
C PHE A 43 -10.07 2.92 10.32
N ARG A 44 -9.08 3.32 11.13
CA ARG A 44 -8.80 2.71 12.44
C ARG A 44 -9.95 2.86 13.41
N GLU A 45 -10.63 4.01 13.38
CA GLU A 45 -11.76 4.30 14.26
C GLU A 45 -13.10 3.80 13.70
N ARG A 46 -13.11 3.12 12.55
CA ARG A 46 -14.33 2.65 11.86
C ARG A 46 -15.36 3.76 11.68
N GLN A 47 -14.88 4.95 11.32
CA GLN A 47 -15.75 6.09 11.02
C GLN A 47 -16.21 6.06 9.57
N LYS A 48 -17.23 6.86 9.25
CA LYS A 48 -17.81 6.98 7.91
C LYS A 48 -18.20 5.59 7.34
N GLY A 49 -17.88 5.30 6.09
CA GLY A 49 -18.17 4.06 5.39
C GLY A 49 -17.59 2.81 6.04
N PHE A 50 -16.48 2.93 6.78
CA PHE A 50 -15.83 1.81 7.47
C PHE A 50 -16.62 1.28 8.68
N GLY A 51 -17.54 2.09 9.23
CA GLY A 51 -18.40 1.72 10.35
C GLY A 51 -19.73 1.07 9.94
N ARG A 52 -20.05 1.02 8.64
CA ARG A 52 -21.30 0.44 8.16
C ARG A 52 -21.36 -1.06 8.48
N SER A 53 -22.53 -1.55 8.87
CA SER A 53 -22.77 -2.98 9.14
C SER A 53 -22.33 -3.86 7.97
N LEU A 54 -22.63 -3.44 6.74
CA LEU A 54 -22.19 -4.11 5.51
C LEU A 54 -20.66 -4.19 5.40
N ALA A 55 -19.95 -3.10 5.69
CA ALA A 55 -18.48 -3.09 5.65
C ALA A 55 -17.90 -4.04 6.70
N ILE A 56 -18.45 -4.05 7.92
CA ILE A 56 -17.99 -4.91 9.02
C ILE A 56 -18.25 -6.39 8.72
N ASN A 57 -19.46 -6.72 8.25
CA ASN A 57 -19.86 -8.09 7.96
C ASN A 57 -19.05 -8.68 6.80
N ASN A 58 -18.81 -7.88 5.74
CA ASN A 58 -18.10 -8.33 4.55
C ASN A 58 -16.58 -8.34 4.71
N ALA A 59 -16.02 -7.72 5.76
CA ALA A 59 -14.58 -7.60 5.95
C ALA A 59 -13.84 -8.94 6.05
N LYS A 60 -14.53 -10.01 6.48
CA LYS A 60 -13.94 -11.35 6.63
C LYS A 60 -14.22 -12.28 5.45
N THR A 61 -15.27 -12.00 4.68
CA THR A 61 -15.77 -12.90 3.63
C THR A 61 -15.36 -12.43 2.23
N THR A 62 -15.18 -11.12 2.04
CA THR A 62 -14.73 -10.54 0.78
C THR A 62 -13.20 -10.56 0.71
N ARG A 63 -12.66 -10.68 -0.51
CA ARG A 63 -11.22 -10.53 -0.72
C ARG A 63 -10.77 -9.14 -0.25
N PRO A 64 -9.61 -9.03 0.43
CA PRO A 64 -9.18 -7.75 1.01
C PRO A 64 -9.09 -6.61 0.00
N ASP A 65 -8.60 -6.88 -1.21
CA ASP A 65 -8.50 -5.90 -2.30
C ASP A 65 -9.87 -5.41 -2.79
N GLU A 66 -10.83 -6.33 -2.95
CA GLU A 66 -12.21 -6.01 -3.34
C GLU A 66 -12.95 -5.26 -2.24
N TRP A 67 -12.76 -5.65 -0.97
CA TRP A 67 -13.33 -4.94 0.17
C TRP A 67 -12.89 -3.48 0.19
N TRP A 68 -11.59 -3.23 -0.01
CA TRP A 68 -11.06 -1.86 -0.09
C TRP A 68 -11.61 -1.10 -1.29
N ARG A 69 -11.85 -1.74 -2.44
CA ARG A 69 -12.52 -1.09 -3.59
C ARG A 69 -13.94 -0.65 -3.26
N CYS A 70 -14.71 -1.45 -2.51
CA CYS A 70 -16.11 -1.18 -2.21
C CYS A 70 -16.34 -0.22 -1.03
N PHE A 71 -15.46 -0.24 -0.02
CA PHE A 71 -15.67 0.50 1.24
C PHE A 71 -14.61 1.57 1.52
N GLY A 72 -13.55 1.65 0.71
CA GLY A 72 -12.44 2.58 0.90
C GLY A 72 -12.67 4.01 0.42
N HIS A 73 -13.85 4.35 -0.11
CA HIS A 73 -14.12 5.64 -0.75
C HIS A 73 -13.90 6.86 0.15
N ASP A 74 -14.09 6.69 1.46
CA ASP A 74 -13.86 7.75 2.44
C ASP A 74 -12.36 8.02 2.69
N ALA A 75 -11.48 7.14 2.21
CA ALA A 75 -10.03 7.19 2.35
C ALA A 75 -9.32 6.95 1.00
N PRO A 76 -9.43 7.86 0.02
CA PRO A 76 -9.01 7.62 -1.36
C PRO A 76 -7.50 7.36 -1.55
N HIS A 77 -6.63 7.96 -0.75
CA HIS A 77 -5.18 7.70 -0.83
C HIS A 77 -4.83 6.35 -0.19
N LEU A 78 -5.40 6.07 0.98
CA LEU A 78 -5.23 4.81 1.69
C LEU A 78 -5.82 3.64 0.88
N GLN A 79 -6.96 3.85 0.23
CA GLN A 79 -7.60 2.89 -0.66
C GLN A 79 -6.68 2.51 -1.82
N GLN A 80 -6.05 3.48 -2.49
CA GLN A 80 -5.12 3.20 -3.59
C GLN A 80 -3.94 2.33 -3.14
N ILE A 81 -3.35 2.65 -1.99
CA ILE A 81 -2.24 1.89 -1.43
C ILE A 81 -2.69 0.49 -1.01
N ALA A 82 -3.81 0.39 -0.29
CA ALA A 82 -4.36 -0.86 0.19
C ALA A 82 -4.73 -1.80 -0.96
N VAL A 83 -5.41 -1.31 -2.01
CA VAL A 83 -5.72 -2.10 -3.20
C VAL A 83 -4.45 -2.58 -3.86
N LYS A 84 -3.44 -1.71 -4.07
CA LYS A 84 -2.17 -2.10 -4.71
C LYS A 84 -1.43 -3.19 -3.95
N ILE A 85 -1.34 -3.09 -2.62
CA ILE A 85 -0.64 -4.06 -1.78
C ILE A 85 -1.43 -5.37 -1.69
N LEU A 86 -2.74 -5.28 -1.42
CA LEU A 86 -3.58 -6.46 -1.18
C LEU A 86 -3.97 -7.18 -2.46
N SER A 87 -3.87 -6.54 -3.62
CA SER A 87 -4.01 -7.21 -4.92
C SER A 87 -2.76 -8.01 -5.29
N GLN A 88 -1.62 -7.80 -4.61
CA GLN A 88 -0.44 -8.64 -4.83
C GLN A 88 -0.62 -9.99 -4.15
N THR A 89 -0.33 -11.07 -4.86
CA THR A 89 -0.28 -12.41 -4.26
C THR A 89 0.90 -12.53 -3.32
N SER A 90 0.63 -12.67 -2.02
CA SER A 90 1.62 -13.07 -0.99
C SER A 90 1.94 -14.57 -1.05
N SER A 91 2.07 -15.15 -2.24
CA SER A 91 2.45 -16.55 -2.39
C SER A 91 3.92 -16.67 -2.75
N SER A 92 4.71 -17.35 -1.91
CA SER A 92 6.08 -17.74 -2.27
C SER A 92 6.10 -18.57 -3.55
N SER A 93 5.04 -19.31 -3.87
CA SER A 93 4.92 -20.12 -5.10
C SER A 93 5.09 -19.33 -6.40
N GLY A 94 4.71 -18.05 -6.43
CA GLY A 94 4.97 -17.16 -7.56
C GLY A 94 6.45 -16.79 -7.70
N CYS A 95 7.13 -16.63 -6.56
CA CYS A 95 8.57 -16.40 -6.46
C CYS A 95 9.35 -17.69 -6.75
N GLU A 96 8.97 -18.84 -6.19
CA GLU A 96 9.56 -20.17 -6.41
C GLU A 96 9.49 -20.60 -7.88
N ARG A 97 8.36 -20.33 -8.57
CA ARG A 97 8.29 -20.55 -10.02
C ARG A 97 9.22 -19.62 -10.80
N ASN A 98 9.34 -18.35 -10.39
CA ASN A 98 10.31 -17.44 -11.00
C ASN A 98 11.75 -17.90 -10.73
N TRP A 99 12.04 -18.40 -9.53
CA TRP A 99 13.33 -18.98 -9.16
C TRP A 99 13.64 -20.27 -9.95
N SER A 100 12.66 -21.12 -10.21
CA SER A 100 12.83 -22.31 -11.07
C SER A 100 13.10 -21.90 -12.53
N VAL A 101 12.45 -20.85 -13.03
CA VAL A 101 12.76 -20.27 -14.35
C VAL A 101 14.16 -19.66 -14.37
N PHE A 102 14.56 -18.97 -13.30
CA PHE A 102 15.89 -18.41 -13.12
C PHE A 102 16.97 -19.48 -13.13
N GLU A 103 16.78 -20.57 -12.36
CA GLU A 103 17.67 -21.74 -12.32
C GLU A 103 17.78 -22.43 -13.69
N ARG A 104 16.67 -22.50 -14.44
CA ARG A 104 16.67 -23.04 -15.81
C ARG A 104 17.43 -22.15 -16.80
N ILE A 105 17.39 -20.83 -16.63
CA ILE A 105 18.17 -19.87 -17.44
C ILE A 105 19.65 -19.92 -17.03
N HIS A 106 19.94 -20.09 -15.74
CA HIS A 106 21.25 -20.35 -15.16
C HIS A 106 21.61 -21.84 -15.13
N THR A 107 21.73 -22.46 -16.31
CA THR A 107 22.47 -23.72 -16.40
C THR A 107 23.97 -23.44 -16.54
N LYS A 108 24.84 -24.30 -15.99
CA LYS A 108 26.32 -24.18 -16.11
C LYS A 108 26.82 -23.98 -17.55
N ARG A 109 25.98 -24.28 -18.55
CA ARG A 109 26.22 -24.18 -20.00
C ARG A 109 25.90 -22.80 -20.62
N ARG A 110 25.21 -21.88 -19.92
CA ARG A 110 24.84 -20.51 -20.41
C ARG A 110 25.32 -19.38 -19.49
N ASN A 111 26.45 -19.58 -18.81
CA ASN A 111 27.03 -18.65 -17.81
C ASN A 111 27.69 -17.38 -18.40
N ARG A 112 27.11 -16.80 -19.45
CA ARG A 112 27.64 -15.59 -20.13
C ARG A 112 26.67 -14.40 -20.14
N LEU A 113 25.58 -14.47 -19.39
CA LEU A 113 24.71 -13.31 -19.20
C LEU A 113 25.16 -12.55 -17.97
N GLU A 114 25.57 -11.30 -18.21
CA GLU A 114 25.86 -10.31 -17.18
C GLU A 114 24.66 -10.17 -16.25
N HIS A 115 24.90 -10.07 -14.94
CA HIS A 115 23.88 -10.08 -13.88
C HIS A 115 22.76 -9.05 -14.12
N GLN A 116 23.07 -7.94 -14.80
CA GLN A 116 22.12 -6.92 -15.22
C GLN A 116 21.04 -7.45 -16.17
N ARG A 117 21.42 -8.15 -17.25
CA ARG A 117 20.50 -8.67 -18.27
C ARG A 117 19.55 -9.73 -17.73
N LEU A 118 20.04 -10.47 -16.73
CA LEU A 118 19.25 -11.46 -16.01
C LEU A 118 18.16 -10.80 -15.16
N ASN A 119 18.50 -9.77 -14.39
CA ASN A 119 17.53 -9.00 -13.62
C ASN A 119 16.48 -8.36 -14.53
N ASP A 120 16.89 -7.82 -15.69
CA ASP A 120 15.97 -7.25 -16.68
C ASP A 120 15.01 -8.32 -17.24
N LEU A 121 15.50 -9.52 -17.55
CA LEU A 121 14.67 -10.63 -18.04
C LEU A 121 13.67 -11.11 -16.98
N VAL A 122 14.09 -11.23 -15.72
CA VAL A 122 13.20 -11.62 -14.62
C VAL A 122 12.13 -10.55 -14.39
N PHE A 123 12.53 -9.27 -14.40
CA PHE A 123 11.63 -8.14 -14.25
C PHE A 123 10.57 -8.11 -15.36
N VAL A 124 11.00 -8.22 -16.63
CA VAL A 124 10.08 -8.25 -17.78
C VAL A 124 9.15 -9.45 -17.71
N HIS A 125 9.67 -10.65 -17.43
CA HIS A 125 8.86 -11.87 -17.36
C HIS A 125 7.81 -11.80 -16.24
N TYR A 126 8.18 -11.28 -15.08
CA TYR A 126 7.27 -11.12 -13.96
C TYR A 126 6.18 -10.08 -14.24
N ASN A 127 6.54 -8.91 -14.78
CA ASN A 127 5.58 -7.86 -15.09
C ASN A 127 4.63 -8.24 -16.24
N LEU A 128 5.11 -8.91 -17.29
CA LEU A 128 4.24 -9.43 -18.35
C LEU A 128 3.21 -10.42 -17.79
N ARG A 129 3.62 -11.29 -16.85
CA ARG A 129 2.70 -12.24 -16.21
C ARG A 129 1.65 -11.54 -15.32
N LEU A 130 2.00 -10.42 -14.71
CA LEU A 130 1.06 -9.61 -13.93
C LEU A 130 0.04 -8.87 -14.81
N GLN A 131 0.38 -8.54 -16.06
CA GLN A 131 -0.56 -7.92 -17.00
C GLN A 131 -1.59 -8.89 -17.60
N HIS A 132 -1.30 -10.19 -17.57
CA HIS A 132 -2.21 -11.24 -18.04
C HIS A 132 -3.09 -11.85 -16.92
N ARG A 133 -3.23 -11.16 -15.78
CA ARG A 133 -4.10 -11.51 -14.66
C ARG A 133 -5.18 -10.46 -14.48
#